data_AF-A0A5C6ZA19-F1
#
_entry.id   AF-A0A5C6ZA19-F1
#
_cell.length_a   1.000
_cell.length_b   1.000
_cell.length_c   1.000
_cell.angle_alpha   90.00
_cell.angle_beta   90.00
_cell.angle_gamma   90.00
#
_symmetry.space_group_name_H-M   'P 1'
#
loop_
_entity.id
_entity.type
_entity.pdbx_description
1 polymer ?
#
loop_
_entity_poly.entity_id
_entity_poly.type
_entity_poly.pdbx_seq_one_letter_code
_entity_poly.pdbx_strand_id
1 'polypeptide(L)'
;MALIFLALTAALLCFWLLSQPWRQARRRAALRAKAFPAAWRAILRRNVPQAARLPADLQLKLKRQMQVFLAEKSFIGCAGQVIT
;
A
#
# COMPACT_ATOMS: atom_id res chain seq x y z
N MET A 1 34.04 -26.97 0.34
CA MET A 1 33.86 -25.58 0.84
C MET A 1 33.08 -24.71 -0.14
N ALA A 2 33.54 -24.49 -1.38
CA ALA A 2 32.86 -23.62 -2.36
C ALA A 2 31.39 -23.99 -2.66
N LEU A 3 31.08 -25.29 -2.79
CA LEU A 3 29.70 -25.77 -3.01
C LEU A 3 28.75 -25.46 -1.85
N ILE A 4 29.26 -25.49 -0.61
CA ILE A 4 28.47 -25.18 0.58
C ILE A 4 28.14 -23.69 0.60
N PHE A 5 29.11 -22.83 0.28
CA PHE A 5 28.87 -21.38 0.17
C PHE A 5 27.84 -21.04 -0.92
N LEU A 6 27.93 -21.67 -2.09
CA LEU A 6 26.94 -21.50 -3.16
C LEU A 6 25.54 -21.97 -2.77
N ALA A 7 25.43 -23.11 -2.09
CA ALA A 7 24.15 -23.62 -1.61
C ALA A 7 23.52 -22.68 -0.56
N LEU A 8 24.34 -22.14 0.35
CA LEU A 8 23.87 -21.22 1.39
C LEU A 8 23.38 -19.89 0.80
N THR A 9 24.10 -19.30 -0.17
CA THR A 9 23.66 -18.05 -0.81
C THR A 9 22.38 -18.25 -1.61
N ALA A 10 22.25 -19.36 -2.36
CA ALA A 10 21.03 -19.70 -3.06
C ALA A 10 19.85 -19.90 -2.09
N ALA A 11 20.06 -20.61 -0.98
CA ALA A 11 19.03 -20.80 0.04
C ALA A 11 18.59 -19.48 0.68
N LEU A 12 19.54 -18.56 0.97
CA LEU A 12 19.24 -17.21 1.47
C LEU A 12 18.43 -16.39 0.46
N LEU A 13 18.79 -16.43 -0.82
CA LEU A 13 18.05 -15.75 -1.88
C LEU A 13 16.63 -16.30 -2.04
N CYS A 14 16.48 -17.63 -2.06
CA CYS A 14 15.17 -18.28 -2.08
C CYS A 14 14.34 -17.87 -0.86
N PHE A 15 14.89 -17.98 0.35
CA PHE A 15 14.20 -17.58 1.57
C PHE A 15 13.77 -16.11 1.53
N TRP A 16 14.65 -15.22 1.06
CA TRP A 16 14.35 -13.79 0.91
C TRP A 16 13.21 -13.55 -0.09
N LEU A 17 13.24 -14.18 -1.27
CA LEU A 17 12.20 -14.10 -2.30
C LEU A 17 10.85 -14.66 -1.82
N LEU A 18 10.86 -15.79 -1.11
CA LEU A 18 9.64 -16.39 -0.55
C LEU A 18 9.06 -15.53 0.61
N SER A 19 9.89 -14.81 1.36
CA SER A 19 9.45 -13.97 2.48
C SER A 19 8.85 -12.63 2.04
N GLN A 20 9.26 -12.09 0.90
CA GLN A 20 8.77 -10.84 0.31
C GLN A 20 7.23 -10.74 0.22
N PRO A 21 6.51 -11.67 -0.44
CA PRO A 21 5.06 -11.56 -0.64
C PRO A 21 4.31 -11.57 0.68
N TRP A 22 4.77 -12.36 1.65
CA TRP A 22 4.12 -12.46 2.95
C TRP A 22 4.28 -11.19 3.78
N ARG A 23 5.48 -10.59 3.77
CA ARG A 23 5.74 -9.29 4.41
C ARG A 23 4.91 -8.18 3.77
N GLN A 24 4.78 -8.19 2.45
CA GLN A 24 3.96 -7.22 1.73
C GLN A 24 2.47 -7.39 2.05
N ALA A 25 1.96 -8.63 2.09
CA ALA A 25 0.58 -8.92 2.46
C ALA A 25 0.27 -8.46 3.90
N ARG A 26 1.17 -8.72 4.85
CA ARG A 26 1.05 -8.25 6.23
C ARG A 26 1.04 -6.71 6.32
N ARG A 27 1.95 -6.04 5.61
CA ARG A 27 1.99 -4.57 5.56
C ARG A 27 0.69 -4.00 5.01
N ARG A 28 0.17 -4.58 3.92
CA ARG A 28 -1.13 -4.20 3.32
C ARG A 28 -2.29 -4.41 4.29
N ALA A 29 -2.32 -5.54 5.00
CA ALA A 29 -3.36 -5.85 5.97
C ALA A 29 -3.35 -4.82 7.12
N ALA A 30 -2.17 -4.48 7.66
CA ALA A 30 -2.03 -3.47 8.68
C ALA A 30 -2.51 -2.08 8.21
N LEU A 31 -2.21 -1.69 6.96
CA LEU A 31 -2.68 -0.43 6.40
C LEU A 31 -4.20 -0.37 6.23
N ARG A 32 -4.84 -1.46 5.77
CA ARG A 32 -6.30 -1.54 5.63
C ARG A 32 -7.04 -1.56 6.97
N ALA A 33 -6.37 -1.99 8.04
CA ALA A 33 -6.93 -2.01 9.38
C ALA A 33 -6.89 -0.64 10.07
N LYS A 34 -6.05 0.30 9.59
CA LYS A 34 -5.98 1.65 10.16
C LYS A 34 -7.29 2.40 9.94
N ALA A 35 -7.65 3.27 10.87
CA ALA A 35 -8.76 4.20 10.69
C ALA A 35 -8.48 5.16 9.52
N PHE A 36 -9.51 5.48 8.74
CA PHE A 36 -9.38 6.42 7.63
C PHE A 36 -9.30 7.87 8.17
N PRO A 37 -8.18 8.59 7.97
CA PRO A 37 -7.96 9.90 8.57
C PRO A 37 -9.08 10.92 8.25
N ALA A 38 -9.41 11.77 9.22
CA ALA A 38 -10.47 12.78 9.06
C ALA A 38 -10.13 13.81 7.98
N ALA A 39 -8.87 14.27 7.91
CA ALA A 39 -8.40 15.20 6.89
C ALA A 39 -8.62 14.65 5.47
N TRP A 40 -8.29 13.37 5.25
CA TRP A 40 -8.49 12.71 3.95
C TRP A 40 -9.96 12.59 3.59
N ARG A 41 -10.85 12.46 4.60
CA ARG A 41 -12.30 12.40 4.38
C ARG A 41 -12.86 13.73 3.88
N ALA A 42 -12.35 14.84 4.38
CA ALA A 42 -12.71 16.17 3.89
C ALA A 42 -12.23 16.38 2.45
N ILE A 43 -10.98 15.98 2.15
CA ILE A 43 -10.40 16.06 0.80
C ILE A 43 -11.21 15.21 -0.18
N LEU A 44 -11.54 13.97 0.19
CA LEU A 44 -12.32 13.06 -0.66
C LEU A 44 -13.72 13.61 -0.96
N ARG A 45 -14.41 14.14 0.05
CA ARG A 45 -15.74 14.75 -0.14
C ARG A 45 -15.70 15.96 -1.07
N ARG A 46 -14.66 16.79 -0.97
CA ARG A 46 -14.51 18.00 -1.79
C ARG A 46 -14.14 17.67 -3.24
N ASN A 47 -13.18 16.76 -3.45
CA ASN A 47 -12.60 16.52 -4.78
C ASN A 47 -13.25 15.37 -5.54
N VAL A 48 -13.89 14.42 -4.85
CA VAL A 48 -14.52 13.24 -5.44
C VAL A 48 -15.94 13.04 -4.88
N PRO A 49 -16.90 13.92 -5.21
CA PRO A 49 -18.26 13.84 -4.68
C PRO A 49 -18.99 12.55 -5.07
N GLN A 50 -18.59 11.93 -6.18
CA GLN A 50 -19.10 10.64 -6.65
C GLN A 50 -18.84 9.51 -5.65
N ALA A 51 -17.75 9.61 -4.86
CA ALA A 51 -17.41 8.64 -3.81
C ALA A 51 -18.54 8.53 -2.76
N ALA A 52 -19.29 9.61 -2.52
CA ALA A 52 -20.41 9.62 -1.59
C ALA A 52 -21.67 8.94 -2.13
N ARG A 53 -21.78 8.76 -3.46
CA ARG A 53 -22.92 8.08 -4.09
C ARG A 53 -22.78 6.56 -4.08
N LEU A 54 -21.60 6.04 -3.76
CA LEU A 54 -21.38 4.60 -3.67
C LEU A 54 -22.11 3.99 -2.47
N PRO A 55 -22.61 2.75 -2.59
CA PRO A 55 -23.03 1.92 -1.47
C PRO A 55 -21.98 1.85 -0.35
N ALA A 56 -22.43 1.68 0.90
CA ALA A 56 -21.56 1.77 2.08
C ALA A 56 -20.41 0.73 2.08
N ASP A 57 -20.66 -0.46 1.57
CA ASP A 57 -19.68 -1.53 1.38
C ASP A 57 -18.59 -1.13 0.36
N LEU A 58 -18.99 -0.53 -0.76
CA LEU A 58 -18.06 -0.03 -1.77
C LEU A 58 -17.30 1.20 -1.29
N GLN A 59 -17.91 2.08 -0.50
CA GLN A 59 -17.20 3.19 0.15
C GLN A 59 -16.11 2.67 1.11
N LEU A 60 -16.41 1.62 1.88
CA LEU A 60 -15.44 1.01 2.78
C LEU A 60 -14.31 0.34 2.01
N LYS A 61 -14.63 -0.37 0.92
CA LYS A 61 -13.65 -0.98 0.02
C LYS A 61 -12.72 0.07 -0.59
N LEU A 62 -13.28 1.18 -1.08
CA LEU A 62 -12.53 2.31 -1.63
C LEU A 62 -11.55 2.88 -0.59
N LYS A 63 -12.03 3.19 0.62
CA LYS A 63 -11.18 3.75 1.71
C LYS A 63 -10.01 2.83 2.05
N ARG A 64 -10.25 1.52 2.18
CA ARG A 64 -9.20 0.51 2.42
C ARG A 64 -8.19 0.43 1.28
N GLN A 65 -8.64 0.50 0.03
CA GLN A 65 -7.76 0.48 -1.14
C GLN A 65 -6.94 1.77 -1.23
N MET A 66 -7.54 2.93 -0.97
CA MET A 66 -6.85 4.22 -0.94
C MET A 66 -5.72 4.23 0.10
N GLN A 67 -5.93 3.69 1.30
CA GLN A 67 -4.88 3.61 2.33
C GLN A 67 -3.67 2.80 1.88
N VAL A 68 -3.90 1.69 1.15
CA VAL A 68 -2.79 0.90 0.59
C VAL A 68 -2.12 1.65 -0.56
N PHE A 69 -2.90 2.22 -1.46
CA PHE A 69 -2.39 2.94 -2.62
C PHE A 69 -1.51 4.13 -2.21
N LEU A 70 -1.99 4.96 -1.29
CA LEU A 70 -1.27 6.13 -0.79
C LEU A 70 0.03 5.78 -0.05
N ALA A 71 0.07 4.62 0.62
CA ALA A 71 1.25 4.19 1.36
C ALA A 71 2.28 3.43 0.51
N GLU A 72 1.86 2.82 -0.60
CA GLU A 72 2.74 2.03 -1.48
C GLU A 72 3.23 2.80 -2.70
N LYS A 73 2.52 3.86 -3.11
CA LYS A 73 2.85 4.62 -4.30
C LYS A 73 3.46 5.97 -3.95
N SER A 74 4.56 6.28 -4.61
CA SER A 74 5.16 7.60 -4.56
C SER A 74 4.43 8.52 -5.53
N PHE A 75 3.95 9.66 -5.01
CA PHE A 75 3.34 10.71 -5.82
C PHE A 75 4.42 11.73 -6.16
N ILE A 76 4.62 11.98 -7.45
CA ILE A 76 5.63 12.90 -7.96
C ILE A 76 4.88 14.05 -8.62
N GLY A 77 5.12 15.27 -8.16
CA GLY A 77 4.64 16.46 -8.84
C GLY A 77 5.62 16.90 -9.91
N CYS A 78 5.15 17.00 -11.16
CA CYS A 78 5.96 17.48 -12.28
C CYS A 78 5.92 19.01 -12.36
N ALA A 79 6.91 19.62 -13.01
CA ALA A 79 6.98 21.07 -13.27
C ALA A 79 6.91 21.95 -12.00
N GLY A 80 7.57 21.53 -10.91
CA GLY A 80 7.59 22.28 -9.64
C GLY A 80 6.33 22.11 -8.78
N GLN A 81 5.41 21.22 -9.15
CA GLN A 81 4.20 20.97 -8.37
C GLN A 81 4.54 20.29 -7.03
N VAL A 82 4.14 20.92 -5.92
CA VAL A 82 4.30 20.32 -4.58
C VAL A 82 3.14 19.36 -4.30
N ILE A 83 3.46 18.18 -3.78
CA ILE A 83 2.48 17.20 -3.30
C ILE A 83 2.36 17.35 -1.77
N THR A 84 1.12 17.41 -1.28
CA THR A 84 0.77 17.57 0.16
C THR A 84 -0.13 16.46 0.64
#